data_AF-A0A931YIJ2-F1
#
_entry.id   AF-A0A931YIJ2-F1
#
_cell.length_a   1.000
_cell.length_b   1.000
_cell.length_c   1.000
_cell.angle_alpha   90.00
_cell.angle_beta   90.00
_cell.angle_gamma   90.00
#
_symmetry.space_group_name_H-M   'P 1'
#
loop_
_entity.id
_entity.type
_entity.pdbx_description
1 polymer ?
#
loop_
_entity_poly.entity_id
_entity_poly.type
_entity_poly.pdbx_seq_one_letter_code
_entity_poly.pdbx_strand_id
1 'polypeptide(L)' 'MKKKTYNLDGEMIEKVRRLFSAKTDTEAIQTALRKAIEDREIEQRLDTLLREGRFRTIYR' A
#
# COMPACT_ATOMS: atom_id res chain seq x y z
N MET A 1 17.19 -17.13 -8.32
CA MET A 1 16.69 -15.84 -7.79
C MET A 1 17.85 -15.03 -7.26
N LYS A 2 18.07 -13.78 -7.70
CA LYS A 2 19.12 -12.92 -7.13
C LYS A 2 18.64 -12.40 -5.76
N LYS A 3 19.35 -12.75 -4.69
CA LYS A 3 19.11 -12.16 -3.36
C LYS A 3 19.62 -10.72 -3.42
N LYS A 4 18.77 -9.78 -3.01
CA LYS A 4 19.13 -8.36 -2.86
C LYS A 4 19.06 -8.04 -1.38
N THR A 5 20.09 -7.36 -0.88
CA THR A 5 20.15 -6.90 0.50
C THR A 5 19.73 -5.43 0.50
N TYR A 6 18.81 -5.08 1.39
CA TYR A 6 18.29 -3.73 1.53
C TYR A 6 18.45 -3.31 2.98
N ASN A 7 18.91 -2.08 3.22
CA ASN A 7 18.88 -1.49 4.55
C ASN A 7 17.47 -0.96 4.79
N LEU A 8 16.65 -1.76 5.46
CA LEU A 8 15.30 -1.39 5.83
C LEU A 8 15.26 -1.05 7.32
N ASP A 9 14.42 -0.10 7.68
CA ASP A 9 14.17 0.23 9.07
C ASP A 9 13.50 -0.96 9.77
N GLY A 10 14.17 -1.50 10.79
CA GLY A 10 13.69 -2.67 11.53
C GLY A 10 12.36 -2.44 12.23
N GLU A 11 12.11 -1.24 12.75
CA GLU A 11 10.84 -0.92 13.40
C GLU A 11 9.68 -0.90 12.39
N MET A 12 9.95 -0.40 11.18
CA MET A 12 8.98 -0.38 10.10
C MET A 12 8.63 -1.80 9.66
N ILE A 13 9.63 -2.68 9.54
CA ILE A 13 9.41 -4.09 9.18
C ILE A 13 8.60 -4.82 10.25
N GLU A 14 8.88 -4.58 11.54
CA GLU A 14 8.05 -5.15 12.60
C GLU A 14 6.60 -4.68 12.54
N LYS A 15 6.36 -3.39 12.33
CA LYS A 15 5.01 -2.84 12.17
C LYS A 15 4.28 -3.49 11.01
N VAL A 16 4.93 -3.60 9.85
CA VAL A 16 4.36 -4.22 8.65
C VAL A 16 4.10 -5.72 8.88
N ARG A 17 4.98 -6.43 9.57
CA ARG A 17 4.75 -7.84 9.92
C ARG A 17 3.56 -8.03 10.84
N ARG A 18 3.39 -7.18 11.85
CA ARG A 18 2.22 -7.22 12.74
C ARG A 18 0.95 -6.86 11.97
N LEU A 19 1.00 -5.83 11.13
CA LEU A 19 -0.12 -5.37 10.32
C LEU A 19 -0.66 -6.46 9.38
N PHE A 20 0.24 -7.18 8.71
CA PHE A 20 -0.13 -8.25 7.76
C PHE A 20 -0.08 -9.66 8.37
N SER A 21 0.18 -9.79 9.67
CA SER A 21 0.39 -11.08 10.35
C SER A 21 1.38 -12.00 9.60
N ALA A 22 2.41 -11.42 8.99
CA ALA A 22 3.33 -12.11 8.11
C ALA A 22 4.38 -12.92 8.90
N LYS A 23 4.67 -14.14 8.42
CA LYS A 23 5.62 -15.04 9.06
C LYS A 23 7.06 -14.63 8.82
N THR A 24 7.34 -14.01 7.67
CA THR A 24 8.69 -13.58 7.26
C THR A 24 8.70 -12.11 6.83
N ASP A 25 9.86 -11.46 6.98
CA ASP A 25 10.05 -10.08 6.52
C ASP A 25 9.80 -9.95 5.01
N THR A 26 10.23 -10.94 4.22
CA THR A 26 10.00 -10.99 2.78
C THR A 26 8.52 -11.00 2.43
N GLU A 27 7.71 -11.80 3.13
CA GLU A 27 6.27 -11.88 2.93
C GLU A 27 5.57 -10.57 3.31
N ALA A 28 5.98 -9.96 4.43
CA ALA A 28 5.51 -8.64 4.86
C ALA A 28 5.79 -7.57 3.79
N ILE A 29 7.03 -7.52 3.28
CA ILE A 29 7.44 -6.56 2.25
C ILE A 29 6.66 -6.79 0.96
N GLN A 30 6.54 -8.04 0.49
CA GLN A 30 5.79 -8.35 -0.73
C GLN A 30 4.31 -7.95 -0.61
N THR A 31 3.70 -8.21 0.54
CA THR A 31 2.30 -7.86 0.80
C THR A 31 2.11 -6.35 0.85
N ALA A 32 3.00 -5.63 1.54
CA ALA A 32 2.98 -4.18 1.61
C ALA A 32 3.15 -3.53 0.23
N LEU A 33 4.08 -4.03 -0.60
CA LEU A 33 4.29 -3.54 -1.95
C LEU A 33 3.08 -3.78 -2.85
N ARG A 34 2.43 -4.96 -2.75
CA ARG A 34 1.21 -5.24 -3.49
C ARG A 34 0.08 -4.29 -3.07
N LYS A 35 -0.11 -4.11 -1.76
CA LYS A 35 -1.13 -3.21 -1.22
C LYS A 35 -0.92 -1.77 -1.68
N ALA A 36 0.32 -1.28 -1.73
CA ALA A 36 0.62 0.06 -2.20
C ALA A 36 0.24 0.29 -3.68
N ILE A 37 0.38 -0.74 -4.52
CA ILE A 37 -0.07 -0.68 -5.92
C ILE A 37 -1.60 -0.66 -5.98
N GLU A 38 -2.25 -1.56 -5.26
CA GLU A 38 -3.71 -1.62 -5.18
C GLU A 38 -4.32 -0.32 -4.68
N ASP A 39 -3.77 0.26 -3.62
CA ASP A 39 -4.23 1.54 -3.05
C ASP A 39 -4.09 2.67 -4.06
N ARG A 40 -2.99 2.71 -4.80
CA ARG A 40 -2.80 3.70 -5.87
C ARG A 40 -3.81 3.53 -7.01
N GLU A 41 -4.11 2.30 -7.40
CA GLU A 41 -5.14 2.04 -8.42
C GLU A 41 -6.55 2.44 -7.92
N ILE A 42 -6.85 2.17 -6.65
CA ILE A 42 -8.10 2.58 -6.01
C ILE A 42 -8.19 4.10 -5.97
N GLU A 43 -7.14 4.81 -5.55
CA GLU A 43 -7.08 6.28 -5.56
C GLU A 43 -7.33 6.85 -6.96
N GLN A 44 -6.72 6.29 -8.00
CA GLN A 44 -6.90 6.73 -9.38
C GLN A 44 -8.34 6.50 -9.88
N ARG A 45 -8.94 5.36 -9.53
CA ARG A 45 -10.34 5.06 -9.86
C ARG A 45 -11.29 5.99 -9.12
N LEU A 46 -11.03 6.26 -7.83
CA LEU A 46 -11.79 7.22 -7.05
C LEU A 46 -11.69 8.64 -7.62
N ASP A 47 -10.49 9.10 -7.98
CA ASP A 47 -10.30 10.40 -8.62
C ASP A 47 -11.05 10.49 -9.95
N THR A 48 -10.97 9.44 -10.78
CA THR A 48 -11.75 9.37 -12.04
C THR A 48 -13.25 9.45 -11.77
N LEU A 49 -13.76 8.64 -10.83
CA LEU A 49 -15.18 8.64 -10.45
C LEU A 49 -15.65 9.99 -9.87
N LEU A 50 -14.80 10.67 -9.08
CA LEU A 50 -15.08 11.99 -8.54
C LEU A 50 -15.06 13.09 -9.61
N ARG A 51 -14.31 12.91 -10.69
CA ARG A 51 -14.27 13.83 -11.84
C ARG A 51 -15.43 13.60 -12.81
N GLU A 52 -15.78 12.34 -13.08
CA GLU A 52 -16.85 11.94 -13.99
C GLU A 52 -18.23 12.07 -13.35
N GLY A 53 -18.35 11.64 -12.10
CA GLY A 53 -19.49 11.97 -11.26
C GLY A 53 -19.40 13.45 -10.93
N ARG A 54 -20.41 14.24 -11.28
CA ARG A 54 -20.55 15.65 -10.88
C ARG A 54 -20.76 15.79 -9.36
N PHE A 55 -19.88 15.23 -8.54
CA PHE A 55 -19.79 15.50 -7.11
C PHE A 55 -19.12 16.86 -6.95
N ARG A 56 -19.87 17.91 -7.31
CA ARG A 56 -19.61 19.25 -6.77
C ARG A 56 -19.66 19.09 -5.26
N THR A 57 -18.48 19.14 -4.66
CA THR A 57 -18.17 19.43 -3.27
C THR A 57 -19.39 19.97 -2.52
N ILE A 58 -20.12 19.09 -1.81
CA ILE A 58 -20.97 19.52 -0.70
C ILE A 58 -20.12 19.32 0.55
N TYR A 59 -19.11 20.16 0.71
CA TYR A 59 -18.58 20.43 2.05
C TYR A 59 -19.09 21.83 2.40
N ARG A 60 -20.10 21.85 3.28
CA ARG A 60 -20.48 23.03 4.07
C ARG A 60 -20.04 22.78 5.50
#